data_AF-A0A956TT41-F1
#
_entry.id   AF-A0A956TT41-F1
#
_cell.length_a   1.000
_cell.length_b   1.000
_cell.length_c   1.000
_cell.angle_alpha   90.00
_cell.angle_beta   90.00
_cell.angle_gamma   90.00
#
_symmetry.space_group_name_H-M   'P 1'
#
loop_
_entity.id
_entity.type
_entity.pdbx_description
1 polymer ?
#
loop_
_entity_poly.entity_id
_entity_poly.type
_entity_poly.pdbx_seq_one_letter_code
_entity_poly.pdbx_strand_id
1 'polypeptide(L)'
;IADEVRKGASLLVNVSNLSWFHDASINRQLLAAAVFRAVENGRYLVLSTNTGVSAVITPSGLVTSMSVAGQRGVLLNTIQFLYGKTPFSRMWWL
;
A
#
# COMPACT_ATOMS: atom_id res chain seq x y z
N ILE A 1 0.04 -8.35 -8.77
CA ILE A 1 1.05 -7.47 -8.11
C ILE A 1 2.46 -7.98 -8.37
N ALA A 2 2.85 -9.17 -7.90
CA ALA A 2 4.21 -9.69 -8.09
C ALA A 2 4.66 -9.77 -9.57
N ASP A 3 3.76 -10.13 -10.50
CA ASP A 3 4.07 -10.15 -11.93
C ASP A 3 4.43 -8.75 -12.48
N GLU A 4 3.70 -7.71 -12.06
CA GLU A 4 4.00 -6.32 -12.43
C GLU A 4 5.34 -5.85 -11.86
N VAL A 5 5.67 -6.26 -10.64
CA VAL A 5 6.97 -6.00 -10.02
C VAL A 5 8.09 -6.73 -10.78
N ARG A 6 7.83 -7.95 -11.28
CA ARG A 6 8.77 -8.67 -12.17
C ARG A 6 8.97 -7.94 -13.50
N LYS A 7 7.93 -7.31 -14.05
CA LYS A 7 7.97 -6.47 -15.25
C LYS A 7 8.62 -5.10 -15.04
N GLY A 8 8.95 -4.73 -13.79
CA GLY A 8 9.70 -3.52 -13.48
C GLY A 8 8.93 -2.45 -12.71
N ALA A 9 7.71 -2.73 -12.22
CA ALA A 9 6.99 -1.79 -11.37
C ALA A 9 7.83 -1.42 -10.14
N SER A 10 8.03 -0.12 -9.93
CA SER A 10 8.91 0.45 -8.90
C SER A 10 8.17 1.15 -7.76
N LEU A 11 6.85 1.27 -7.88
CA LEU A 11 5.91 1.80 -6.89
C LEU A 11 4.59 1.02 -7.01
N LEU A 12 3.94 0.77 -5.88
CA LEU A 12 2.58 0.23 -5.86
C LEU A 12 1.61 1.33 -5.42
N VAL A 13 0.47 1.42 -6.09
CA VAL A 13 -0.61 2.34 -5.73
C VAL A 13 -1.91 1.54 -5.66
N ASN A 14 -2.58 1.63 -4.52
CA ASN A 14 -3.92 1.09 -4.32
C ASN A 14 -4.89 2.25 -4.17
N VAL A 15 -5.78 2.41 -5.14
CA VAL A 15 -6.87 3.38 -5.09
C VAL A 15 -8.16 2.63 -4.77
N SER A 16 -8.80 2.95 -3.64
CA SER A 16 -9.99 2.23 -3.16
C SER A 16 -11.09 3.16 -2.70
N ASN A 17 -12.35 2.82 -3.01
CA ASN A 17 -13.53 3.49 -2.47
C ASN A 17 -14.06 2.71 -1.26
N LEU A 18 -14.06 3.35 -0.10
CA LEU A 18 -14.56 2.75 1.16
C LEU A 18 -15.87 3.37 1.65
N SER A 19 -16.58 4.16 0.84
CA SER A 19 -17.79 4.88 1.28
C SER A 19 -18.98 3.96 1.57
N TRP A 20 -18.95 2.75 1.01
CA TRP A 20 -19.97 1.73 1.19
C TRP A 20 -19.76 0.93 2.48
N PHE A 21 -18.59 1.07 3.09
CA PHE A 21 -18.22 0.35 4.30
C PHE A 21 -18.15 1.33 5.47
N HIS A 22 -19.16 1.28 6.33
CA HIS A 22 -19.26 2.15 7.51
C HIS A 22 -18.51 1.60 8.73
N ASP A 23 -17.83 0.46 8.59
CA ASP A 23 -17.12 -0.20 9.67
C ASP A 23 -15.65 0.24 9.74
N ALA A 24 -15.19 0.68 10.90
CA ALA A 24 -13.78 0.98 11.15
C ALA A 24 -12.86 -0.25 10.98
N SER A 25 -13.39 -1.47 11.11
CA SER A 25 -12.63 -2.71 10.98
C SER A 25 -12.06 -2.90 9.57
N ILE A 26 -12.82 -2.54 8.52
CA ILE A 26 -12.38 -2.69 7.12
C ILE A 26 -11.16 -1.83 6.82
N ASN A 27 -11.07 -0.64 7.43
CA ASN A 27 -9.94 0.27 7.25
C ASN A 27 -8.65 -0.38 7.76
N ARG A 28 -8.73 -1.04 8.93
CA ARG A 28 -7.59 -1.77 9.50
C ARG A 28 -7.21 -2.98 8.67
N GLN A 29 -8.19 -3.73 8.17
CA GLN A 29 -7.94 -4.91 7.33
C GLN A 29 -7.30 -4.52 5.99
N LEU A 30 -7.83 -3.49 5.33
CA LEU A 30 -7.28 -2.99 4.07
C LEU A 30 -5.86 -2.45 4.27
N LEU A 31 -5.62 -1.69 5.35
CA LEU A 31 -4.29 -1.20 5.68
C LEU A 31 -3.31 -2.35 5.96
N ALA A 32 -3.72 -3.36 6.73
CA ALA A 32 -2.89 -4.54 7.00
C ALA A 32 -2.56 -5.28 5.70
N ALA A 33 -3.54 -5.52 4.84
CA ALA A 33 -3.32 -6.14 3.53
C ALA A 33 -2.33 -5.32 2.68
N ALA A 34 -2.47 -3.99 2.68
CA ALA A 34 -1.55 -3.09 1.98
C ALA A 34 -0.11 -3.19 2.54
N VAL A 35 0.06 -3.30 3.86
CA VAL A 35 1.36 -3.51 4.50
C VAL A 35 2.01 -4.81 4.03
N PHE A 36 1.28 -5.92 4.03
CA PHE A 36 1.81 -7.19 3.53
C PHE A 36 2.24 -7.10 2.07
N ARG A 37 1.41 -6.50 1.20
CA ARG A 37 1.75 -6.34 -0.22
C ARG A 37 3.02 -5.50 -0.43
N ALA A 38 3.24 -4.47 0.38
CA ALA A 38 4.47 -3.65 0.33
C ALA A 38 5.72 -4.47 0.67
N VAL A 39 5.66 -5.25 1.76
CA VAL A 39 6.76 -6.11 2.24
C VAL A 39 7.08 -7.20 1.26
N GLU A 40 6.07 -7.95 0.85
CA GLU A 40 6.21 -9.07 -0.09
C GLU A 40 6.86 -8.65 -1.40
N ASN A 41 6.54 -7.45 -1.90
CA ASN A 41 7.03 -6.99 -3.19
C ASN A 41 8.27 -6.10 -3.08
N GLY A 42 8.68 -5.72 -1.86
CA GLY A 42 9.82 -4.83 -1.63
C GLY A 42 9.63 -3.48 -2.33
N ARG A 43 8.43 -2.92 -2.24
CA ARG A 43 8.06 -1.64 -2.86
C ARG A 43 7.40 -0.72 -1.84
N TYR A 44 7.60 0.57 -2.04
CA TYR A 44 6.68 1.53 -1.45
C TYR A 44 5.26 1.26 -1.96
N LEU A 45 4.28 1.42 -1.09
CA LEU A 45 2.87 1.31 -1.43
C LEU A 45 2.12 2.55 -0.94
N VAL A 46 1.43 3.21 -1.86
CA VAL A 46 0.51 4.31 -1.57
C VAL A 46 -0.92 3.78 -1.56
N LEU A 47 -1.52 3.75 -0.38
CA LEU A 47 -2.93 3.45 -0.21
C LEU A 47 -3.70 4.78 -0.23
N SER A 48 -4.48 5.00 -1.28
CA SER A 48 -5.33 6.17 -1.45
C SER A 48 -6.78 5.75 -1.38
N THR A 49 -7.49 6.27 -0.39
CA THR A 49 -8.91 6.01 -0.22
C THR A 49 -9.70 7.31 -0.09
N ASN A 50 -10.96 7.28 -0.48
CA ASN A 50 -11.82 8.47 -0.47
C ASN A 50 -12.37 8.82 0.92
N THR A 51 -13.01 7.86 1.61
CA THR A 51 -13.58 8.05 2.95
C THR A 51 -12.87 7.23 4.02
N GLY A 52 -11.99 6.32 3.62
CA GLY A 52 -11.21 5.51 4.54
C GLY A 52 -9.88 6.13 4.93
N VAL A 53 -8.99 5.29 5.47
CA VAL A 53 -7.60 5.66 5.75
C VAL A 53 -6.79 5.68 4.45
N SER A 54 -6.05 6.75 4.22
CA SER A 54 -4.98 6.82 3.22
C SER A 54 -3.62 6.75 3.91
N ALA A 55 -2.64 6.08 3.31
CA ALA A 55 -1.34 5.86 3.92
C ALA A 55 -0.21 5.69 2.89
N VAL A 56 1.01 5.97 3.32
CA VAL A 56 2.24 5.59 2.60
C VAL A 56 2.98 4.56 3.43
N ILE A 57 3.32 3.45 2.80
CA ILE A 57 3.94 2.29 3.43
C ILE A 57 5.29 2.02 2.77
N THR A 58 6.32 1.80 3.58
CA THR A 58 7.67 1.46 3.12
C THR A 58 7.75 -0.01 2.68
N PRO A 59 8.80 -0.40 1.95
CA PRO A 59 9.10 -1.80 1.64
C PRO A 59 9.32 -2.70 2.86
N SER A 60 9.62 -2.12 4.03
CA SER A 60 9.74 -2.86 5.29
C SER A 60 8.41 -2.97 6.05
N GLY A 61 7.33 -2.40 5.52
CA GLY A 61 6.00 -2.42 6.12
C GLY A 61 5.74 -1.27 7.11
N LEU A 62 6.66 -0.32 7.25
CA LEU A 62 6.47 0.85 8.11
C LEU A 62 5.47 1.83 7.46
N VAL A 63 4.46 2.26 8.21
CA VAL A 63 3.55 3.32 7.78
C VAL A 63 4.18 4.67 8.12
N THR A 64 4.65 5.41 7.11
CA THR A 64 5.37 6.69 7.30
C THR A 64 4.45 7.89 7.43
N SER A 65 3.22 7.77 6.93
CA SER A 65 2.20 8.81 7.02
C SER A 65 0.83 8.18 6.84
N MET A 66 -0.15 8.64 7.61
CA MET A 66 -1.51 8.12 7.60
C MET A 66 -2.54 9.25 7.79
N SER A 67 -3.63 9.23 7.03
CA SER A 67 -4.75 10.16 7.18
C SER A 67 -5.77 9.66 8.19
N VAL A 68 -6.63 10.57 8.67
CA VAL A 68 -7.80 10.22 9.46
C VAL A 68 -8.96 9.87 8.52
N ALA A 69 -9.62 8.73 8.77
CA ALA A 69 -10.78 8.33 7.98
C ALA A 69 -11.93 9.32 8.13
N GLY A 70 -12.71 9.50 7.06
CA GLY A 70 -13.86 10.41 7.01
C GLY A 70 -13.51 11.91 7.01
N GLN A 71 -12.23 12.27 7.05
CA GLN A 71 -11.80 13.67 6.99
C GLN A 71 -11.23 14.03 5.63
N ARG A 72 -11.63 15.20 5.12
CA ARG A 72 -11.03 15.77 3.92
C ARG A 72 -9.62 16.25 4.25
N GLY A 73 -8.64 15.79 3.48
CA GLY A 73 -7.26 16.20 3.64
C GLY A 73 -6.39 15.79 2.47
N VAL A 74 -5.12 16.19 2.54
CA VAL A 74 -4.07 15.77 1.60
C VAL A 74 -2.92 15.21 2.41
N LEU A 75 -2.34 14.12 1.92
CA LEU A 75 -1.22 13.45 2.57
C LEU A 75 0.00 13.54 1.65
N LEU A 76 1.02 14.26 2.11
CA LEU A 76 2.24 14.50 1.37
C LEU A 76 3.36 13.64 1.95
N ASN A 77 4.07 12.91 1.10
CA ASN A 77 5.24 12.15 1.51
C ASN A 77 6.21 11.95 0.34
N THR A 78 7.48 11.75 0.65
CA THR A 78 8.52 11.43 -0.32
C THR A 78 8.74 9.92 -0.32
N ILE A 79 8.67 9.31 -1.51
CA ILE A 79 8.94 7.88 -1.70
C ILE A 79 10.19 7.68 -2.55
N GLN A 80 10.75 6.48 -2.50
CA GLN A 80 11.87 6.10 -3.36
C GLN A 80 11.42 4.98 -4.29
N PHE A 81 11.76 5.11 -5.58
CA PHE A 81 11.58 4.04 -6.53
C PHE A 81 12.62 2.96 -6.31
N LEU A 82 12.16 1.71 -6.20
CA LEU A 82 13.02 0.57 -5.97
C LEU A 82 12.86 -0.44 -7.10
N TYR A 83 13.96 -1.08 -7.49
CA TYR A 83 14.00 -2.01 -8.62
C TYR A 83 14.48 -3.41 -8.20
N GLY A 84 14.96 -3.57 -6.96
CA GLY A 84 15.34 -4.87 -6.40
C GLY A 84 14.18 -5.86 -6.39
N LYS A 85 14.48 -7.17 -6.41
CA LYS A 85 13.46 -8.23 -6.37
C LYS A 85 13.57 -9.01 -5.06
N THR A 86 12.50 -9.07 -4.30
CA THR A 86 12.35 -9.91 -3.10
C THR A 86 12.26 -11.39 -3.47
N PRO A 87 12.51 -12.33 -2.54
CA PRO A 87 12.27 -13.76 -2.78
C PRO A 87 10.84 -14.06 -3.28
N PHE A 88 9.83 -13.45 -2.66
CA PHE A 88 8.43 -13.58 -3.06
C PHE A 88 8.18 -13.11 -4.51
N SER A 89 8.74 -11.96 -4.91
CA SER A 89 8.59 -11.49 -6.29
C SER A 89 9.33 -12.35 -7.32
N ARG A 90 10.35 -13.13 -6.91
CA ARG A 90 11.13 -14.03 -7.79
C ARG A 90 10.48 -15.39 -7.95
N MET A 91 9.81 -15.89 -6.92
CA MET A 91 9.38 -17.27 -6.82
C MET A 91 7.86 -17.32 -6.70
N TRP A 92 7.18 -17.71 -7.78
CA TRP A 92 5.73 -17.58 -7.93
C TRP A 92 4.91 -18.62 -7.15
N TRP A 93 5.56 -19.50 -6.38
CA TRP A 93 4.95 -20.61 -5.63
C TRP A 93 5.06 -20.50 -4.09
N LEU A 94 5.61 -19.39 -3.58
CA LEU A 94 5.47 -18.94 -2.20
C LEU A 94 4.51 -17.75 -2.17
#